data_AF-A0A2H9MIJ7-F1
#
_entry.id   AF-A0A2H9MIJ7-F1
#
_cell.length_a   1.000
_cell.length_b   1.000
_cell.length_c   1.000
_cell.angle_alpha   90.00
_cell.angle_beta   90.00
_cell.angle_gamma   90.00
#
_symmetry.space_group_name_H-M   'P 1'
#
loop_
_entity.id
_entity.type
_entity.pdbx_description
1 polymer ?
#
loop_
_entity_poly.entity_id
_entity_poly.type
_entity_poly.pdbx_seq_one_letter_code
_entity_poly.pdbx_strand_id
1 'polypeptide(L)' 'MKTYLTVMFNSEGARPSEVANILYNLGFNAVQGNYDFEYDWGSSANVKDIIWFGDKIHAALKGYKVMFKLETII' A
#
# COMPACT_ATOMS: atom_id res chain seq x y z
N MET A 1 -12.38 -8.57 -4.42
CA MET A 1 -11.22 -8.87 -3.54
C MET A 1 -10.53 -7.56 -3.27
N LYS A 2 -10.13 -7.29 -2.02
CA LYS A 2 -9.46 -6.04 -1.65
C LYS A 2 -8.12 -6.32 -0.99
N THR A 3 -7.14 -5.47 -1.28
CA THR A 3 -5.87 -5.43 -0.55
C THR A 3 -5.82 -4.17 0.29
N TYR A 4 -5.51 -4.34 1.57
CA TYR A 4 -5.37 -3.27 2.54
C TYR A 4 -3.89 -3.05 2.87
N LEU A 5 -3.55 -1.79 3.09
CA LEU A 5 -2.21 -1.36 3.45
C LEU A 5 -2.27 -0.60 4.77
N THR A 6 -1.40 -0.99 5.69
CA THR A 6 -1.07 -0.20 6.89
C THR A 6 0.38 0.27 6.76
N VAL A 7 0.63 1.56 6.97
CA VAL A 7 1.96 2.17 6.83
C VAL A 7 2.42 2.70 8.18
N MET A 8 3.60 2.27 8.60
CA MET A 8 4.29 2.79 9.79
C MET A 8 5.33 3.82 9.34
N PHE A 9 5.13 5.06 9.79
CA PHE A 9 5.98 6.20 9.44
C PHE A 9 7.13 6.39 10.43
N ASN A 10 8.26 6.88 9.91
CA ASN A 10 9.41 7.33 10.68
C ASN A 10 9.47 8.86 10.64
N SER A 11 9.72 9.53 11.77
CA SER A 11 9.82 11.00 11.84
C SER A 11 10.95 11.57 10.98
N GLU A 12 12.00 10.78 10.73
CA GLU A 12 13.13 11.10 9.85
C GLU A 12 12.93 10.61 8.40
N GLY A 13 11.76 10.07 8.10
CA GLY A 13 11.33 9.62 6.78
C GLY A 13 10.58 10.69 6.01
N ALA A 14 9.98 10.28 4.90
CA ALA A 14 9.14 11.18 4.13
C ALA A 14 7.83 11.48 4.84
N ARG A 15 7.21 12.60 4.47
CA ARG A 15 5.94 13.04 5.06
C ARG A 15 4.83 12.05 4.68
N PRO A 16 3.84 11.79 5.56
CA PRO A 16 2.72 10.93 5.24
C PRO A 16 1.96 11.32 3.97
N SER A 17 1.82 12.61 3.68
CA SER A 17 1.17 13.10 2.46
C SER A 17 1.94 12.76 1.18
N GLU A 18 3.28 12.74 1.23
CA GLU A 18 4.12 12.36 0.08
C GLU A 18 4.00 10.87 -0.21
N VAL A 19 4.04 10.04 0.83
CA VAL A 19 3.83 8.59 0.74
C VAL A 19 2.42 8.28 0.22
N ALA A 20 1.40 8.99 0.71
CA ALA A 20 0.03 8.85 0.22
C ALA A 20 -0.07 9.13 -1.29
N ASN A 21 0.57 10.21 -1.78
CA ASN A 21 0.57 10.53 -3.21
C ASN A 21 1.20 9.42 -4.07
N ILE A 22 2.28 8.79 -3.59
CA ILE A 22 2.89 7.65 -4.29
C ILE A 22 1.92 6.47 -4.35
N LEU A 23 1.24 6.17 -3.24
CA LEU A 23 0.28 5.07 -3.16
C LEU A 23 -0.96 5.33 -4.02
N TYR A 24 -1.43 6.58 -4.11
CA TYR A 24 -2.51 6.95 -5.03
C TYR A 24 -2.13 6.69 -6.49
N ASN A 25 -0.87 6.97 -6.88
CA ASN A 25 -0.38 6.67 -8.22
C ASN A 25 -0.30 5.16 -8.51
N LEU A 26 -0.28 4.31 -7.47
CA LEU A 26 -0.38 2.85 -7.59
C LEU A 26 -1.83 2.33 -7.55
N GLY A 27 -2.82 3.23 -7.46
CA GLY A 27 -4.24 2.88 -7.46
C GLY A 27 -4.84 2.64 -6.07
N PHE A 28 -4.10 2.90 -5.00
CA PHE A 28 -4.69 2.88 -3.65
C PHE A 28 -5.61 4.08 -3.44
N ASN A 29 -6.58 3.92 -2.56
CA ASN A 29 -7.39 5.00 -2.00
C ASN A 29 -7.19 5.03 -0.49
N ALA A 30 -7.07 6.22 0.10
CA ALA A 30 -7.01 6.35 1.55
C ALA A 30 -8.39 6.06 2.14
N VAL A 31 -8.40 5.40 3.30
CA VAL A 31 -9.64 5.04 4.01
C VAL A 31 -9.57 5.48 5.47
N GLN A 32 -10.74 5.59 6.10
CA GLN A 32 -10.86 5.78 7.53
C GLN A 32 -11.14 4.41 8.18
N GLY A 33 -10.43 4.08 9.25
CA GLY A 33 -10.68 2.85 10.02
C GLY A 33 -9.40 2.12 10.40
N ASN A 34 -9.43 0.78 10.31
CA ASN A 34 -8.34 -0.09 10.75
C ASN A 34 -7.11 -0.09 9.82
N TYR A 35 -7.25 0.47 8.64
CA TYR A 35 -6.25 0.50 7.57
C TYR A 35 -6.06 1.93 7.09
N ASP A 36 -4.89 2.22 6.52
CA ASP A 36 -4.60 3.54 5.97
C ASP A 36 -5.06 3.63 4.51
N PHE A 37 -4.92 2.53 3.75
CA PHE A 37 -5.29 2.47 2.33
C PHE A 37 -5.96 1.16 1.94
N GLU A 38 -6.78 1.22 0.89
CA GLU A 38 -7.33 0.06 0.19
C GLU A 38 -7.05 0.10 -1.31
N TYR A 39 -6.90 -1.08 -1.91
CA TYR A 39 -6.81 -1.30 -3.35
C TYR A 39 -7.87 -2.34 -3.74
N ASP A 40 -8.72 -1.98 -4.71
CA ASP A 40 -9.71 -2.90 -5.28
C ASP A 40 -9.13 -3.54 -6.53
N TRP A 41 -9.06 -4.88 -6.52
CA TRP A 41 -8.56 -5.63 -7.67
C TRP A 41 -9.52 -5.61 -8.87
N GLY A 42 -10.80 -5.30 -8.66
CA GLY A 42 -11.86 -5.40 -9.69
C GLY A 42 -12.18 -6.82 -10.15
N SER A 43 -11.27 -7.78 -9.96
CA SER A 43 -11.41 -9.21 -10.23
C SER A 43 -10.80 -10.05 -9.12
N SER A 44 -10.73 -11.38 -9.31
CA SER A 44 -9.91 -12.24 -8.46
C SER A 44 -8.42 -11.98 -8.73
N ALA A 45 -7.64 -11.86 -7.66
CA ALA A 45 -6.19 -11.85 -7.71
C ALA A 45 -5.66 -13.17 -7.14
N ASN A 46 -4.67 -13.75 -7.80
CA ASN A 46 -3.99 -14.93 -7.28
C ASN A 46 -2.77 -14.52 -6.43
N VAL A 47 -2.15 -15.49 -5.76
CA VAL A 47 -1.00 -15.23 -4.88
C VAL A 47 0.18 -14.56 -5.60
N LYS A 48 0.43 -14.89 -6.88
CA LYS A 48 1.50 -14.26 -7.67
C LYS A 48 1.20 -12.79 -7.95
N ASP A 49 -0.07 -12.46 -8.22
CA ASP A 49 -0.49 -11.07 -8.45
C ASP A 49 -0.29 -10.24 -7.17
N ILE A 50 -0.66 -10.80 -6.01
CA ILE A 50 -0.49 -10.16 -4.70
C ILE A 50 1.00 -9.92 -4.40
N ILE A 51 1.86 -10.90 -4.64
CA ILE A 51 3.32 -10.76 -4.43
C ILE A 51 3.89 -9.72 -5.39
N TRP A 52 3.55 -9.79 -6.68
CA TRP A 52 3.99 -8.81 -7.67
C TRP A 52 3.59 -7.39 -7.28
N PHE A 53 2.38 -7.20 -6.74
CA PHE A 53 1.93 -5.90 -6.29
C PHE A 53 2.69 -5.44 -5.03
N GLY A 54 2.99 -6.37 -4.11
CA GLY A 54 3.91 -6.13 -3.00
C GLY A 54 5.28 -5.62 -3.45
N ASP A 55 5.86 -6.20 -4.51
CA ASP A 55 7.12 -5.74 -5.11
C ASP A 55 7.01 -4.32 -5.68
N LYS A 56 5.88 -3.99 -6.31
CA LYS A 56 5.63 -2.63 -6.83
C LYS A 56 5.56 -1.60 -5.71
N ILE A 57 4.85 -1.91 -4.63
CA ILE A 57 4.76 -1.06 -3.44
C ILE A 57 6.15 -0.89 -2.81
N HIS A 58 6.89 -2.00 -2.63
CA HIS A 58 8.25 -1.97 -2.09
C HIS A 58 9.18 -1.08 -2.92
N ALA A 59 9.17 -1.24 -4.24
CA ALA A 59 9.99 -0.44 -5.14
C ALA A 59 9.62 1.05 -5.09
N ALA A 60 8.33 1.37 -5.05
CA ALA A 60 7.83 2.75 -5.01
C ALA A 60 8.14 3.45 -3.68
N LEU A 61 8.13 2.72 -2.56
CA LEU A 61 8.40 3.26 -1.21
C LEU A 61 9.87 3.15 -0.80
N LYS A 62 10.75 2.63 -1.67
CA LYS A 62 12.18 2.52 -1.39
C LYS A 62 12.81 3.90 -1.15
N GLY A 63 13.51 4.04 -0.04
CA GLY A 63 14.19 5.30 0.35
C GLY A 63 13.33 6.26 1.17
N TYR A 64 12.01 6.03 1.27
CA TYR A 64 11.09 6.89 2.02
C TYR A 64 11.08 6.60 3.54
N LYS A 65 11.84 5.59 3.99
CA LYS A 65 11.94 5.13 5.39
C LYS A 65 10.58 4.83 6.03
N VAL A 66 9.74 4.10 5.31
CA VAL A 66 8.48 3.58 5.84
C VAL A 66 8.52 2.05 5.90
N MET A 67 7.78 1.49 6.84
CA MET A 67 7.44 0.08 6.85
C MET A 67 5.97 -0.06 6.49
N PHE A 68 5.58 -1.18 5.88
CA PHE A 68 4.18 -1.42 5.54
C PHE A 68 3.79 -2.87 5.77
N LYS A 69 2.50 -3.08 5.99
CA LYS A 69 1.85 -4.39 6.10
C LYS A 69 0.79 -4.49 5.01
N LEU A 70 0.80 -5.60 4.27
CA LEU A 70 -0.14 -5.88 3.18
C LEU A 70 -1.05 -7.04 3.57
N GLU A 71 -2.36 -6.84 3.50
CA GLU A 71 -3.36 -7.89 3.77
C GLU A 71 -4.37 -7.96 2.62
N THR A 72 -4.57 -9.14 2.03
CA THR A 72 -5.57 -9.33 0.97
C THR A 72 -6.70 -10.21 1.48
N ILE A 73 -7.93 -9.71 1.37
CA ILE A 73 -9.14 -10.37 1.84
C ILE A 73 -10.00 -10.76 0.63
N ILE A 74 -10.40 -12.04 0.60
CA ILE A 74 -11.23 -12.68 -0.44
C ILE A 74 -12.70 -12.52 -0.08
#